data_AF-A0A4Y2GKU0-F1
#
_entry.id   AF-A0A4Y2GKU0-F1
#
_cell.length_a   1.000
_cell.length_b   1.000
_cell.length_c   1.000
_cell.angle_alpha   90.00
_cell.angle_beta   90.00
_cell.angle_gamma   90.00
#
_symmetry.space_group_name_H-M   'P 1'
#
loop_
_entity.id
_entity.type
_entity.pdbx_description
1 polymer ?
#
loop_
_entity_poly.entity_id
_entity_poly.type
_entity_poly.pdbx_seq_one_letter_code
_entity_poly.pdbx_strand_id
1 'polypeptide(L)'
;MDINFKVTVQENVDHDKRDIILKFTSALNKLVMPYIAVFWDIENVNVPKDKSAFALVHKIRQMFYGDHKEYDFVCVCDTNKESTTVLKELNLAQ
;
A
#
# COMPACT_ATOMS: atom_id res chain seq x y z
N MET A 1 -4.76 -4.50 -11.69
CA MET A 1 -5.31 -3.71 -12.80
C MET A 1 -4.41 -2.51 -12.94
N ASP A 2 -3.40 -2.60 -13.80
CA ASP A 2 -2.37 -1.56 -13.91
C ASP A 2 -2.86 -0.44 -14.82
N ILE A 3 -3.02 0.76 -14.26
CA ILE A 3 -3.40 1.93 -15.05
C ILE A 3 -2.12 2.48 -15.69
N ASN A 4 -1.86 2.11 -16.94
CA ASN A 4 -0.76 2.65 -17.72
C ASN A 4 -1.22 3.92 -18.46
N PHE A 5 -0.74 5.08 -18.03
CA PHE A 5 -0.95 6.34 -18.73
C PHE A 5 0.05 6.47 -19.89
N LYS A 6 -0.42 6.34 -21.13
CA LYS A 6 0.41 6.58 -22.33
C LYS A 6 0.23 8.02 -22.82
N VAL A 7 1.18 8.89 -22.51
CA VAL A 7 1.22 10.27 -23.03
C VAL A 7 1.95 10.26 -24.37
N THR A 8 1.29 10.72 -25.43
CA THR A 8 1.89 10.85 -26.77
C THR A 8 1.94 12.33 -27.12
N VAL A 9 3.15 12.88 -27.28
CA VAL A 9 3.36 14.27 -27.71
C VAL A 9 3.51 14.25 -29.23
N GLN A 10 2.62 14.97 -29.95
CA GLN A 10 2.73 15.11 -31.40
C GLN A 10 3.88 16.05 -31.76
N GLU A 11 4.70 15.60 -32.71
CA GLU A 11 6.06 16.08 -32.95
C GLU A 11 6.16 17.50 -33.53
N ASN A 12 7.03 18.31 -32.93
CA ASN A 12 7.95 19.19 -33.64
C ASN A 12 9.18 19.32 -32.74
N VAL A 13 10.30 18.77 -33.21
CA VAL A 13 11.45 18.32 -32.41
C VAL A 13 12.28 19.50 -31.91
N ASP A 14 12.45 19.61 -30.58
CA ASP A 14 13.50 20.43 -29.98
C ASP A 14 13.93 19.84 -28.61
N HIS A 15 15.21 20.01 -28.23
CA HIS A 15 15.84 19.32 -27.10
C HIS A 15 15.21 19.68 -25.73
N ASP A 16 14.63 20.87 -25.64
CA ASP A 16 13.93 21.43 -24.46
C ASP A 16 12.66 20.63 -24.08
N LYS A 17 12.07 19.89 -25.04
CA LYS A 17 10.82 19.16 -24.82
C LYS A 17 10.98 17.83 -24.09
N ARG A 18 12.18 17.22 -24.10
CA ARG A 18 12.44 15.99 -23.32
C ARG A 18 12.38 16.26 -21.82
N ASP A 19 12.86 17.42 -21.39
CA ASP A 19 12.78 17.84 -20.00
C ASP A 19 11.33 18.12 -19.58
N ILE A 20 10.49 18.63 -20.49
CA ILE A 20 9.05 18.82 -20.23
C ILE A 20 8.36 17.46 -20.05
N ILE A 21 8.62 16.48 -20.92
CA ILE A 21 8.04 15.14 -20.80
C ILE A 21 8.45 14.50 -19.46
N LEU A 22 9.74 14.54 -19.11
CA LEU A 22 10.23 13.99 -17.84
C LEU A 22 9.60 14.69 -16.62
N LYS A 23 9.51 16.02 -16.64
CA LYS A 23 8.85 16.79 -15.57
C LYS A 23 7.37 16.46 -15.46
N PHE A 24 6.66 16.29 -16.58
CA PHE A 24 5.23 15.99 -16.58
C PHE A 24 4.93 14.55 -16.17
N THR A 25 5.72 13.57 -16.63
CA THR A 25 5.61 12.17 -16.18
C THR A 25 5.94 12.05 -14.69
N SER A 26 6.98 12.74 -14.21
CA SER A 26 7.28 12.82 -12.78
C SER A 26 6.14 13.45 -11.99
N ALA A 27 5.54 14.55 -12.49
CA ALA A 27 4.39 15.19 -11.85
C ALA A 27 3.14 14.29 -11.84
N LEU A 28 2.86 13.59 -12.93
CA LEU A 28 1.75 12.63 -13.02
C LEU A 28 1.94 11.45 -12.07
N ASN A 29 3.13 10.87 -12.00
CA ASN A 29 3.45 9.81 -11.02
C ASN A 29 3.36 10.33 -9.58
N LYS A 30 3.57 11.64 -9.35
CA LYS A 30 3.37 12.27 -8.05
C LYS A 30 1.90 12.57 -7.73
N LEU A 31 1.07 12.75 -8.77
CA LEU A 31 -0.38 12.96 -8.66
C LEU A 31 -1.15 11.65 -8.47
N VAL A 32 -0.63 10.55 -9.01
CA VAL A 32 -1.22 9.21 -8.91
C VAL A 32 -0.53 8.46 -7.78
N MET A 33 -1.08 8.52 -6.57
CA MET A 33 -0.68 7.58 -5.51
C MET A 33 -1.18 6.18 -5.88
N PRO A 34 -0.29 5.19 -6.07
CA PRO A 34 -0.70 3.81 -6.26
C PRO A 34 -1.50 3.28 -5.07
N TYR A 35 -2.32 2.28 -5.33
CA TYR A 35 -3.09 1.58 -4.30
C TYR A 35 -2.29 0.38 -3.78
N ILE A 36 -2.33 0.14 -2.48
CA ILE A 36 -1.72 -1.03 -1.83
C ILE A 36 -2.78 -1.83 -1.08
N ALA A 37 -2.70 -3.16 -1.19
CA ALA A 37 -3.51 -4.08 -0.41
C ALA A 37 -2.61 -5.07 0.33
N VAL A 38 -2.90 -5.30 1.61
CA VAL A 38 -2.17 -6.26 2.44
C VAL A 38 -3.02 -7.49 2.67
N PHE A 39 -2.44 -8.67 2.39
CA PHE A 39 -3.04 -9.98 2.68
C PHE A 39 -2.13 -10.69 3.67
N TRP A 40 -2.60 -10.81 4.90
CA TRP A 40 -1.84 -11.37 6.01
C TRP A 40 -2.41 -12.71 6.43
N ASP A 41 -1.64 -13.76 6.16
CA ASP A 41 -1.83 -15.08 6.74
C ASP A 41 -1.25 -15.09 8.17
N ILE A 42 -2.10 -14.80 9.16
CA ILE A 42 -1.68 -14.69 10.56
C ILE A 42 -1.47 -16.06 11.21
N GLU A 43 -2.03 -17.14 10.65
CA GLU A 43 -1.77 -18.49 11.17
C GLU A 43 -0.32 -18.90 10.92
N ASN A 44 0.22 -18.56 9.75
CA ASN A 44 1.61 -18.85 9.39
C ASN A 44 2.58 -17.75 9.84
N VAL A 45 2.14 -16.50 9.92
CA VAL A 45 2.95 -15.36 10.36
C VAL A 45 2.25 -14.68 11.54
N ASN A 46 2.29 -15.34 12.68
CA ASN A 46 1.54 -14.91 13.86
C ASN A 46 2.07 -13.64 14.53
N VAL A 47 1.20 -13.00 15.31
CA VAL A 47 1.61 -11.93 16.23
C VAL A 47 2.48 -12.56 17.31
N PRO A 48 3.70 -12.07 17.55
CA PRO A 48 4.55 -12.60 18.60
C PRO A 48 3.88 -12.51 19.97
N LYS A 49 4.16 -13.47 20.85
CA LYS A 49 3.66 -13.44 22.23
C LYS A 49 3.97 -12.11 22.91
N ASP A 50 2.99 -11.59 23.64
CA ASP A 50 3.06 -10.32 24.39
C ASP A 50 3.33 -9.08 23.51
N LYS A 51 3.03 -9.15 22.21
CA LYS A 51 3.05 -8.00 21.30
C LYS A 51 1.63 -7.64 20.87
N SER A 52 1.44 -6.35 20.59
CA SER A 52 0.18 -5.84 20.09
C SER A 52 0.08 -6.03 18.57
N ALA A 53 -1.01 -6.64 18.13
CA ALA A 53 -1.40 -6.74 16.74
C ALA A 53 -1.68 -5.35 16.16
N PHE A 54 -2.33 -4.47 16.94
CA PHE A 54 -2.58 -3.08 16.53
C PHE A 54 -1.28 -2.34 16.21
N ALA A 55 -0.29 -2.45 17.10
CA ALA A 55 1.03 -1.83 16.88
C ALA A 55 1.74 -2.40 15.64
N LEU A 56 1.57 -3.70 15.36
CA LEU A 56 2.15 -4.33 14.17
C LEU A 56 1.50 -3.81 12.89
N VAL A 57 0.17 -3.73 12.84
CA VAL A 57 -0.58 -3.15 11.71
C VAL A 57 -0.15 -1.70 11.48
N HIS A 58 -0.05 -0.90 12.54
CA HIS A 58 0.43 0.48 12.44
C HIS A 58 1.84 0.56 11.84
N LYS A 59 2.75 -0.33 12.28
CA LYS A 59 4.12 -0.38 11.77
C LYS A 59 4.18 -0.79 10.29
N ILE A 60 3.35 -1.76 9.86
CA ILE A 60 3.23 -2.15 8.45
C ILE A 60 2.81 -0.92 7.62
N ARG A 61 1.78 -0.19 8.07
CA ARG A 61 1.33 1.04 7.39
C ARG A 61 2.44 2.08 7.30
N GLN A 62 3.12 2.37 8.41
CA GLN A 62 4.23 3.32 8.41
C GLN A 62 5.39 2.92 7.47
N MET A 63 5.65 1.63 7.33
CA MET A 63 6.75 1.13 6.50
C MET A 63 6.42 1.13 5.00
N PHE A 64 5.17 0.85 4.62
CA PHE A 64 4.82 0.58 3.21
C PHE A 64 3.90 1.61 2.56
N TYR A 65 3.22 2.47 3.33
CA TYR A 65 2.13 3.32 2.80
C TYR A 65 2.55 4.78 2.55
N GLY A 66 3.84 5.11 2.66
CA GLY A 66 4.31 6.49 2.54
C GLY A 66 3.92 7.19 1.23
N ASP A 67 3.86 6.45 0.14
CA ASP A 67 3.48 6.90 -1.21
C ASP A 67 2.31 6.10 -1.80
N HIS A 68 1.59 5.33 -0.97
CA HIS A 68 0.47 4.51 -1.41
C HIS A 68 -0.82 4.88 -0.67
N LYS A 69 -1.96 4.74 -1.36
CA LYS A 69 -3.28 4.74 -0.72
C LYS A 69 -3.65 3.33 -0.31
N GLU A 70 -4.11 3.16 0.93
CA GLU A 70 -4.69 1.89 1.38
C GLU A 70 -5.90 1.55 0.50
N TYR A 71 -5.86 0.37 -0.13
CA TYR A 71 -7.00 -0.23 -0.79
C TYR A 71 -7.68 -1.22 0.14
N ASP A 72 -6.89 -2.11 0.75
CA ASP A 72 -7.41 -3.14 1.66
C ASP A 72 -6.34 -3.62 2.64
N PHE A 73 -6.75 -4.12 3.79
CA PHE A 73 -5.89 -4.78 4.77
C PHE A 73 -6.66 -5.96 5.35
N VAL A 74 -6.36 -7.17 4.89
CA VAL A 74 -7.08 -8.38 5.28
C VAL A 74 -6.15 -9.32 6.03
N CYS A 75 -6.61 -9.79 7.19
CA CYS A 75 -6.01 -10.91 7.89
C CYS A 75 -6.92 -12.14 7.79
N VAL A 76 -6.34 -13.30 7.52
CA VAL A 76 -7.07 -14.57 7.39
C VAL A 76 -6.68 -15.50 8.54
N CYS A 77 -7.65 -15.92 9.34
CA CYS A 77 -7.48 -16.90 10.42
C CYS A 77 -8.77 -17.63 10.79
N ASP A 78 -8.62 -18.77 11.47
CA ASP A 78 -9.67 -19.39 12.27
C ASP A 78 -9.89 -18.61 13.58
N THR A 79 -10.98 -17.86 13.63
CA THR A 79 -11.35 -17.01 14.79
C THR A 79 -11.58 -17.78 16.08
N ASN A 80 -11.74 -19.12 16.03
CA ASN A 80 -11.87 -19.94 17.23
C ASN A 80 -10.53 -20.38 17.81
N LYS A 81 -9.44 -20.29 17.03
CA LYS A 81 -8.09 -20.69 17.45
C LYS A 81 -7.23 -19.50 17.86
N GLU A 82 -7.56 -18.31 17.36
CA GLU A 82 -6.81 -17.10 17.65
C GLU A 82 -7.13 -16.48 19.02
N SER A 83 -6.17 -15.72 19.54
CA SER A 83 -6.35 -15.00 20.80
C SER A 83 -7.43 -13.94 20.68
N THR A 84 -8.41 -13.94 21.60
CA THR A 84 -9.46 -12.92 21.64
C THR A 84 -8.92 -11.49 21.75
N THR A 85 -7.77 -11.30 22.40
CA THR A 85 -7.08 -10.01 22.46
C THR A 85 -6.55 -9.62 21.08
N VAL A 86 -5.89 -10.54 20.37
CA VAL A 86 -5.37 -10.30 19.01
C VAL A 86 -6.53 -9.97 18.07
N LEU A 87 -7.62 -10.75 18.10
CA LEU A 87 -8.81 -10.50 17.28
C LEU A 87 -9.42 -9.11 17.53
N LYS A 88 -9.54 -8.71 18.80
CA LYS A 88 -10.02 -7.36 19.16
C LYS A 88 -9.09 -6.27 18.64
N GLU A 89 -7.78 -6.45 18.79
CA GLU A 89 -6.79 -5.48 18.33
C GLU A 89 -6.76 -5.35 16.80
N LEU A 90 -6.89 -6.46 16.07
CA LEU A 90 -7.02 -6.45 14.61
C LEU A 90 -8.30 -5.75 14.17
N ASN A 91 -9.42 -6.02 14.85
CA ASN A 91 -10.69 -5.35 14.57
C ASN A 91 -10.64 -3.84 14.89
N LEU A 92 -9.88 -3.41 15.89
CA LEU A 92 -9.66 -1.99 16.20
C LEU A 92 -8.69 -1.31 15.22
N ALA A 93 -7.86 -2.09 14.52
CA ALA A 93 -6.90 -1.57 13.54
C ALA A 93 -7.49 -1.45 12.13
N GLN A 94 -8.70 -1.97 11.90
CA GLN A 94 -9.49 -1.79 10.68
C GLN A 94 -10.15 -0.40 10.69
#